data_AF-A0A842KZK1-F1
#
_entry.id   AF-A0A842KZK1-F1
#
_cell.length_a   1.000
_cell.length_b   1.000
_cell.length_c   1.000
_cell.angle_alpha   90.00
_cell.angle_beta   90.00
_cell.angle_gamma   90.00
#
_symmetry.space_group_name_H-M   'P 1'
#
loop_
_entity.id
_entity.type
_entity.pdbx_description
1 polymer ?
#
loop_
_entity_poly.entity_id
_entity_poly.type
_entity_poly.pdbx_seq_one_letter_code
_entity_poly.pdbx_strand_id
1 'polypeptide(L)'
;METSERLMISNELILEEEDKAFKIIQALSSETSFRILKLLANESLDVSTIAKRLGVSEPYVSEEIKTFEKLDLIKVTYVPGKRGIKKVCELKMYKIIIYLKKDIEKV
;
A
#
# COMPACT_ATOMS: atom_id res chain seq x y z
N MET A 1 0.30 30.32 -14.50
CA MET A 1 -0.85 29.90 -13.68
C MET A 1 -0.30 29.14 -12.52
N GLU A 2 -0.21 29.86 -11.43
CA GLU A 2 0.50 29.54 -10.22
C GLU A 2 -0.27 28.53 -9.36
N THR A 3 0.53 27.76 -8.61
CA THR A 3 0.22 27.23 -7.27
C THR A 3 -0.74 26.05 -7.19
N SER A 4 -0.15 24.87 -6.99
CA SER A 4 -0.54 24.00 -5.89
C SER A 4 0.69 23.22 -5.46
N GLU A 5 1.49 23.81 -4.58
CA GLU A 5 2.36 23.05 -3.69
C GLU A 5 1.50 21.97 -3.03
N ARG A 6 1.55 20.74 -3.54
CA ARG A 6 1.14 19.60 -2.73
C ARG A 6 2.23 19.48 -1.68
N LEU A 7 1.89 19.89 -0.46
CA LEU A 7 2.63 19.54 0.74
C LEU A 7 2.65 18.00 0.81
N MET A 8 3.66 17.40 0.17
CA MET A 8 3.91 15.97 0.21
C MET A 8 4.48 15.74 1.61
N ILE A 9 3.61 15.49 2.58
CA ILE A 9 4.04 14.90 3.85
C ILE A 9 4.60 13.53 3.43
N SER A 10 5.91 13.46 3.26
CA SER A 10 6.62 12.27 2.82
C SER A 10 6.50 11.23 3.92
N ASN A 11 5.43 10.46 3.90
CA ASN A 11 5.26 9.28 4.72
C ASN A 11 6.19 8.21 4.16
N GLU A 12 7.35 8.09 4.80
CA GLU A 12 8.37 7.10 4.48
C GLU A 12 8.30 5.95 5.50
N LEU A 13 8.38 4.71 5.00
CA LEU A 13 8.56 3.52 5.80
C LEU A 13 10.04 3.12 5.77
N ILE A 14 10.72 3.25 6.90
CA ILE A 14 12.11 2.83 7.07
C ILE A 14 12.12 1.46 7.77
N LEU A 15 12.81 0.50 7.16
CA LEU A 15 12.90 -0.89 7.62
C LEU A 15 14.36 -1.26 7.87
N GLU A 16 14.65 -1.60 9.12
CA GLU A 16 15.94 -2.15 9.55
C GLU A 16 15.85 -3.60 10.02
N GLU A 17 14.62 -4.08 10.30
CA GLU A 17 14.33 -5.45 10.72
C GLU A 17 14.10 -6.33 9.49
N GLU A 18 14.89 -7.39 9.37
CA GLU A 18 14.86 -8.30 8.22
C GLU A 18 13.49 -8.95 8.00
N ASP A 19 12.85 -9.44 9.07
CA ASP A 19 11.53 -10.08 8.99
C ASP A 19 10.45 -9.14 8.42
N LYS A 20 10.47 -7.88 8.84
CA LYS A 20 9.49 -6.89 8.39
C LYS A 20 9.78 -6.47 6.94
N ALA A 21 11.05 -6.30 6.59
CA ALA A 21 11.48 -6.06 5.21
C ALA A 21 11.04 -7.19 4.29
N PHE A 22 11.25 -8.44 4.68
CA PHE A 22 10.89 -9.61 3.89
C PHE A 22 9.37 -9.72 3.67
N LYS A 23 8.55 -9.45 4.69
CA LYS A 23 7.08 -9.42 4.56
C LYS A 23 6.61 -8.34 3.58
N ILE A 24 7.24 -7.16 3.61
CA ILE A 24 6.93 -6.07 2.68
C ILE A 24 7.32 -6.47 1.25
N ILE A 25 8.53 -7.00 1.05
CA ILE A 25 8.99 -7.46 -0.27
C ILE A 25 8.06 -8.53 -0.83
N GLN A 26 7.65 -9.52 -0.03
CA GLN A 26 6.72 -10.56 -0.46
C GLN A 26 5.36 -9.98 -0.88
N ALA A 27 4.80 -9.06 -0.09
CA ALA A 27 3.54 -8.41 -0.44
C ALA A 27 3.63 -7.59 -1.73
N LEU A 28 4.82 -7.09 -2.09
CA LEU A 28 5.07 -6.31 -3.30
C LEU A 28 5.64 -7.13 -4.46
N SER A 29 5.77 -8.44 -4.29
CA SER A 29 6.47 -9.32 -5.24
C SER A 29 5.73 -9.52 -6.57
N SER A 30 4.41 -9.26 -6.60
CA SER A 30 3.61 -9.39 -7.82
C SER A 30 3.40 -8.04 -8.51
N GLU A 31 3.37 -8.06 -9.85
CA GLU A 31 3.08 -6.87 -10.65
C GLU A 31 1.71 -6.28 -10.29
N THR A 32 0.71 -7.13 -10.07
CA THR A 32 -0.64 -6.70 -9.71
C THR A 32 -0.67 -5.99 -8.36
N SER A 33 0.01 -6.53 -7.35
CA SER A 33 0.16 -5.92 -6.02
C SER A 33 0.76 -4.52 -6.11
N PHE A 34 1.84 -4.37 -6.89
CA PHE A 34 2.46 -3.07 -7.12
C PHE A 34 1.53 -2.09 -7.86
N ARG A 35 0.77 -2.58 -8.85
CA ARG A 35 -0.22 -1.77 -9.58
C ARG A 35 -1.36 -1.29 -8.69
N ILE A 36 -1.79 -2.08 -7.69
CA ILE A 36 -2.77 -1.64 -6.69
C ILE A 36 -2.24 -0.43 -5.94
N LEU A 37 -1.02 -0.49 -5.40
CA LEU A 37 -0.43 0.65 -4.68
C LEU A 37 -0.25 1.87 -5.59
N LYS A 38 0.13 1.68 -6.86
CA LYS A 38 0.22 2.77 -7.83
C LYS A 38 -1.13 3.45 -8.08
N LEU A 39 -2.23 2.70 -8.12
CA LEU A 39 -3.57 3.30 -8.19
C LEU A 39 -3.87 4.13 -6.94
N LEU A 40 -3.59 3.57 -5.75
CA LEU A 40 -3.82 4.23 -4.46
C LEU A 40 -2.92 5.45 -4.23
N ALA A 41 -1.75 5.51 -4.87
CA ALA A 41 -0.87 6.68 -4.85
C ALA A 41 -1.49 7.91 -5.54
N ASN A 42 -2.41 7.69 -6.47
CA ASN A 42 -3.05 8.76 -7.25
C ASN A 42 -4.36 9.23 -6.61
N GLU A 43 -5.13 8.30 -6.04
CA GLU A 43 -6.42 8.59 -5.42
C GLU A 43 -6.87 7.46 -4.48
N SER A 44 -7.70 7.78 -3.49
CA SER A 44 -8.34 6.79 -2.63
C SER A 44 -9.44 6.06 -3.39
N LEU A 45 -9.45 4.73 -3.35
CA LEU A 45 -10.35 3.89 -4.13
C LEU A 45 -11.02 2.81 -3.29
N ASP A 46 -12.23 2.41 -3.70
CA ASP A 46 -12.84 1.21 -3.16
C ASP A 46 -12.36 -0.07 -3.86
N VAL A 47 -12.47 -1.21 -3.16
CA VAL A 47 -12.04 -2.53 -3.64
C VAL A 47 -12.63 -2.86 -5.02
N SER A 48 -13.92 -2.60 -5.22
CA SER A 48 -14.62 -2.88 -6.49
C SER A 48 -14.05 -2.06 -7.66
N THR A 49 -13.68 -0.81 -7.40
CA THR A 49 -13.09 0.09 -8.40
C THR A 49 -11.69 -0.35 -8.78
N ILE A 50 -10.87 -0.75 -7.81
CA ILE A 50 -9.52 -1.29 -8.05
C ILE A 50 -9.60 -2.57 -8.89
N ALA A 51 -10.46 -3.52 -8.49
CA ALA A 51 -10.66 -4.79 -9.19
C ALA A 51 -11.06 -4.55 -10.66
N LYS A 52 -12.03 -3.66 -10.89
CA LYS A 52 -12.48 -3.28 -12.23
C LYS A 52 -11.38 -2.66 -13.07
N ARG A 53 -10.57 -1.74 -12.51
CA ARG A 53 -9.50 -1.05 -13.25
C ARG A 53 -8.33 -1.97 -13.61
N LEU A 54 -8.04 -2.96 -12.77
CA LEU A 54 -6.94 -3.89 -12.98
C LEU A 54 -7.36 -5.17 -13.72
N GLY A 55 -8.66 -5.41 -13.89
CA GLY A 55 -9.18 -6.61 -14.56
C GLY A 55 -9.00 -7.88 -13.72
N VAL A 56 -9.06 -7.76 -12.39
CA VAL A 56 -8.88 -8.87 -11.44
C VAL A 56 -10.13 -9.03 -10.56
N SER A 57 -10.20 -10.11 -9.78
CA SER A 57 -11.37 -10.39 -8.94
C SER A 57 -11.38 -9.51 -7.67
N GLU A 58 -12.58 -9.12 -7.21
CA GLU A 58 -12.74 -8.39 -5.94
C GLU A 58 -12.20 -9.14 -4.72
N PRO A 59 -12.37 -10.48 -4.59
CA PRO A 59 -11.77 -11.24 -3.49
C PRO A 59 -10.24 -11.12 -3.44
N TYR A 60 -9.58 -11.20 -4.61
CA TYR A 60 -8.12 -11.05 -4.70
C TYR A 60 -7.69 -9.66 -4.22
N VAL A 61 -8.34 -8.59 -4.71
CA VAL A 61 -8.03 -7.23 -4.26
C VAL A 61 -8.30 -7.07 -2.77
N SER A 62 -9.39 -7.64 -2.24
CA SER A 62 -9.68 -7.55 -0.81
C SER A 62 -8.62 -8.25 0.05
N GLU A 63 -8.01 -9.32 -0.45
CA GLU A 63 -6.91 -10.01 0.24
C GLU A 63 -5.64 -9.16 0.24
N GLU A 64 -5.26 -8.59 -0.91
CA GLU A 64 -4.13 -7.68 -1.05
C GLU A 64 -4.27 -6.45 -0.14
N ILE A 65 -5.44 -5.80 -0.13
CA ILE A 65 -5.74 -4.65 0.74
C ILE A 65 -5.59 -5.02 2.22
N LYS A 66 -6.06 -6.21 2.63
CA LYS A 66 -5.90 -6.69 4.02
C LYS A 66 -4.42 -6.91 4.36
N THR A 67 -3.63 -7.42 3.43
CA THR A 67 -2.18 -7.59 3.60
C THR A 67 -1.48 -6.25 3.73
N PHE A 68 -1.76 -5.29 2.85
CA PHE A 68 -1.17 -3.95 2.89
C PHE A 68 -1.57 -3.17 4.14
N GLU A 69 -2.81 -3.29 4.61
CA GLU A 69 -3.28 -2.68 5.86
C GLU A 69 -2.52 -3.23 7.07
N LYS A 70 -2.33 -4.56 7.15
CA LYS A 70 -1.53 -5.19 8.22
C LYS A 70 -0.06 -4.75 8.21
N LEU A 71 0.46 -4.46 7.03
CA LEU A 71 1.83 -3.97 6.83
C LEU A 71 1.95 -2.45 6.98
N ASP A 72 0.85 -1.77 7.32
CA ASP A 72 0.77 -0.32 7.50
C ASP A 72 1.14 0.50 6.24
N LEU A 73 0.98 -0.10 5.06
CA LEU A 73 1.24 0.56 3.77
C LEU A 73 0.07 1.43 3.31
N ILE A 74 -1.14 1.08 3.74
CA ILE A 74 -2.38 1.76 3.38
C ILE A 74 -3.25 1.97 4.62
N LYS A 75 -4.21 2.87 4.51
CA LYS A 75 -5.30 3.05 5.47
C LYS A 75 -6.62 2.62 4.82
N VAL A 76 -7.46 1.91 5.57
CA VAL A 76 -8.81 1.54 5.13
C VAL A 76 -9.84 2.24 6.01
N THR A 77 -10.83 2.87 5.38
CA THR A 77 -11.96 3.48 6.06
C THR A 77 -13.27 2.86 5.57
N TYR A 78 -14.19 2.60 6.48
CA TYR A 78 -15.50 2.02 6.17
C TYR A 78 -16.52 3.15 6.02
N VAL A 79 -17.10 3.28 4.83
CA VAL A 79 -18.08 4.32 4.52
C VAL A 79 -19.41 3.70 4.04
N PRO A 80 -20.55 4.35 4.30
CA PRO A 80 -21.82 3.92 3.70
C PRO A 80 -21.74 3.97 2.16
N GLY A 81 -22.12 2.87 1.50
CA GLY A 81 -22.18 2.77 0.05
C GLY A 81 -23.60 2.62 -0.48
N LYS A 82 -23.76 2.60 -1.81
CA LYS A 82 -25.06 2.39 -2.48
C LYS A 82 -25.76 1.08 -2.06
N ARG A 83 -24.99 0.05 -1.70
CA ARG A 83 -25.48 -1.22 -1.12
C ARG A 83 -24.49 -1.64 -0.03
N GLY A 84 -24.84 -1.40 1.23
CA GLY A 84 -24.02 -1.80 2.38
C GLY A 84 -22.80 -0.90 2.65
N ILE A 85 -21.78 -1.47 3.28
CA ILE A 85 -20.56 -0.77 3.70
C ILE A 85 -19.48 -0.95 2.64
N LYS A 86 -18.81 0.15 2.26
CA LYS A 86 -17.67 0.17 1.34
C LYS A 86 -16.37 0.38 2.08
N LYS A 87 -15.33 -0.35 1.69
CA LYS A 87 -13.94 -0.12 2.10
C LYS A 87 -13.30 0.88 1.14
N VAL A 88 -13.00 2.08 1.61
CA VAL A 88 -12.19 3.07 0.89
C VAL A 88 -10.76 2.93 1.36
N CYS A 89 -9.86 2.69 0.41
CA CYS A 89 -8.45 2.43 0.63
C CYS A 89 -7.65 3.66 0.20
N GLU A 90 -6.69 4.07 1.02
CA GLU A 90 -5.83 5.24 0.78
C GLU A 90 -4.37 4.84 1.01
N LEU A 91 -3.46 5.29 0.13
CA LEU A 91 -2.04 5.03 0.32
C LEU A 91 -1.51 5.80 1.54
N LYS A 92 -0.88 5.08 2.48
CA LYS A 92 -0.29 5.67 3.67
C LYS A 92 1.19 5.99 3.45
N MET A 93 1.93 5.06 2.84
CA MET A 93 3.38 5.16 2.65
C MET A 93 3.73 5.30 1.17
N TYR A 94 4.45 6.37 0.82
CA TYR A 94 4.82 6.68 -0.57
C TYR A 94 6.25 6.26 -0.91
N LYS A 95 7.06 5.97 0.12
CA LYS A 95 8.46 5.58 -0.02
C LYS A 95 8.79 4.51 1.01
N ILE A 96 9.50 3.48 0.56
CA ILE A 96 9.97 2.38 1.40
C ILE A 96 11.48 2.34 1.28
N ILE A 97 12.18 2.38 2.41
CA ILE A 97 13.64 2.30 2.50
C ILE A 97 13.97 1.04 3.30
N ILE A 98 14.76 0.15 2.72
CA ILE A 98 15.22 -1.07 3.37
C ILE A 98 16.72 -0.96 3.58
N TYR A 99 17.16 -1.02 4.83
CA TYR A 99 18.57 -1.06 5.19
C TYR A 99 19.02 -2.51 5.38
N LEU A 100 20.02 -2.92 4.61
CA LEU A 100 20.71 -4.17 4.82
C LEU A 100 21.86 -3.92 5.79
N LYS A 101 21.76 -4.45 7.02
CA LYS A 101 22.85 -4.37 8.00
C LYS A 101 23.93 -5.37 7.62
N LYS A 102 25.19 -4.99 7.83
CA LYS A 102 26.31 -5.93 7.75
C LYS A 102 26.29 -6.76 9.03
N ASP A 103 26.39 -8.07 8.90
CA ASP A 103 26.78 -8.92 10.01
C ASP A 103 28.24 -8.60 10.33
N ILE A 104 28.46 -7.77 11.34
CA ILE A 104 29.80 -7.58 11.88
C ILE A 104 30.06 -8.81 12.74
N GLU A 105 30.79 -9.77 12.19
CA GLU A 105 31.38 -10.86 12.98
C GLU A 105 32.16 -10.22 14.14
N LYS A 106 31.69 -10.47 15.36
CA LYS A 106 32.46 -10.14 16.56
C LYS A 106 33.65 -11.08 16.60
N VAL A 107 34.80 -10.56 16.18
CA VAL A 107 36.13 -11.16 16.41
C VAL A 107 36.38 -11.25 17.92
#